data_AF-A0A067FQK3-F1
#
_entry.id   AF-A0A067FQK3-F1
#
_cell.length_a   1.000
_cell.length_b   1.000
_cell.length_c   1.000
_cell.angle_alpha   90.00
_cell.angle_beta   90.00
_cell.angle_gamma   90.00
#
_symmetry.space_group_name_H-M   'P 1'
#
loop_
_entity.id
_entity.type
_entity.pdbx_description
1 polymer ?
#
loop_
_entity_poly.entity_id
_entity_poly.type
_entity_poly.pdbx_seq_one_letter_code
_entity_poly.pdbx_strand_id
1 'polypeptide(L)'
;MVAGTLPSSPSIPKFSPSPSSETLKGAFKHLNLAFFSSTAKSLRALKTTRGRGSALGAQMASETALKTPFLLDFETSVFKKDAISLANRDEFIVRGGRDLFKLLPDAFNGINQIGVIGWGSQGPAQAQNLRDSLAEAKSDIVVKVGLRKGSRSFAEARAAGFTEENGTLGDIYETISGSDLVLLLISDAAQADNYEKIFSCMKPNSILGLSHGFLLGHLQSIGLDFPKNIGVIAVCPKGMGPSVRRLYVQGKEINGAGINSSFAVHQVLSEPLFHLCVGLL
;
A
#
# COMPACT_ATOMS: atom_id res chain seq x y z
N MET A 1 -29.83 -16.20 56.88
CA MET A 1 -30.35 -15.20 57.85
C MET A 1 -29.32 -14.07 57.95
N VAL A 2 -29.80 -12.82 58.00
CA VAL A 2 -29.05 -11.57 58.23
C VAL A 2 -28.20 -11.11 57.02
N ALA A 3 -28.22 -9.89 56.51
CA ALA A 3 -29.11 -8.73 56.54
C ALA A 3 -28.67 -7.84 55.36
N GLY A 4 -29.61 -7.30 54.59
CA GLY A 4 -29.32 -6.42 53.46
C GLY A 4 -29.19 -4.96 53.89
N THR A 5 -28.05 -4.35 53.58
CA THR A 5 -27.80 -2.90 53.71
C THR A 5 -27.60 -2.30 52.32
N LEU A 6 -28.50 -1.40 51.92
CA LEU A 6 -28.35 -0.49 50.78
C LEU A 6 -27.32 0.60 51.08
N PRO A 7 -26.60 1.09 50.05
CA PRO A 7 -26.25 2.51 50.02
C PRO A 7 -26.59 3.19 48.67
N SER A 8 -27.37 4.26 48.80
CA SER A 8 -27.26 5.58 48.14
C SER A 8 -26.70 5.68 46.70
N SER A 9 -27.58 6.07 45.78
CA SER A 9 -27.27 6.59 44.45
C SER A 9 -26.67 8.02 44.50
N PRO A 10 -25.64 8.35 43.70
CA PRO A 10 -25.23 9.74 43.50
C PRO A 10 -25.97 10.39 42.31
N SER A 11 -26.30 11.66 42.53
CA SER A 11 -27.06 12.59 41.71
C SER A 11 -26.41 13.03 40.39
N ILE A 12 -27.25 13.16 39.36
CA ILE A 12 -26.95 13.73 38.04
C ILE A 12 -26.92 15.28 38.14
N PRO A 13 -25.90 15.99 37.63
CA PRO A 13 -25.90 17.45 37.63
C PRO A 13 -26.76 18.03 36.48
N LYS A 14 -27.69 18.91 36.85
CA LYS A 14 -28.51 19.75 35.96
C LYS A 14 -27.71 20.99 35.55
N PHE A 15 -27.61 21.26 34.25
CA PHE A 15 -27.11 22.52 33.69
C PHE A 15 -28.29 23.43 33.32
N SER A 16 -28.23 24.69 33.76
CA SER A 16 -29.19 25.79 33.54
C SER A 16 -28.88 26.61 32.28
N PRO A 17 -29.87 27.23 31.59
CA PRO A 17 -29.63 28.00 30.37
C PRO A 17 -29.59 29.55 30.53
N SER A 18 -28.70 30.18 29.75
CA SER A 18 -28.74 31.54 29.14
C SER A 18 -28.43 32.76 30.06
N PRO A 19 -27.90 33.91 29.55
CA PRO A 19 -28.33 34.64 28.35
C PRO A 19 -27.22 35.11 27.38
N SER A 20 -27.68 35.74 26.31
CA SER A 20 -27.02 36.11 25.06
C SER A 20 -26.37 37.51 25.02
N SER A 21 -25.39 37.60 24.09
CA SER A 21 -25.08 38.70 23.15
C SER A 21 -24.14 39.86 23.53
N GLU A 22 -23.41 40.26 22.46
CA GLU A 22 -22.71 41.50 22.16
C GLU A 22 -21.16 41.54 22.08
N THR A 23 -20.73 41.58 20.80
CA THR A 23 -19.69 42.44 20.21
C THR A 23 -18.28 41.87 20.01
N LEU A 24 -17.99 41.48 18.76
CA LEU A 24 -16.73 41.85 18.08
C LEU A 24 -16.91 41.76 16.55
N LYS A 25 -16.93 42.94 15.93
CA LYS A 25 -16.95 43.18 14.47
C LYS A 25 -15.51 43.33 13.95
N GLY A 26 -15.27 42.84 12.73
CA GLY A 26 -14.17 43.24 11.84
C GLY A 26 -13.03 42.21 11.75
N ALA A 27 -12.53 41.77 10.60
CA ALA A 27 -12.81 42.14 9.22
C ALA A 27 -12.34 41.00 8.28
N PHE A 28 -13.23 40.56 7.39
CA PHE A 28 -12.90 39.79 6.18
C PHE A 28 -12.74 40.79 5.01
N LYS A 29 -11.65 40.67 4.25
CA LYS A 29 -11.42 41.28 2.93
C LYS A 29 -10.44 40.36 2.19
N HIS A 30 -10.50 40.09 0.90
CA HIS A 30 -11.52 40.15 -0.14
C HIS A 30 -10.88 39.38 -1.32
N LEU A 31 -11.53 38.33 -1.82
CA LEU A 31 -11.28 37.84 -3.17
C LEU A 31 -12.01 38.79 -4.13
N ASN A 32 -11.39 39.16 -5.26
CA ASN A 32 -12.14 39.62 -6.42
C ASN A 32 -11.39 39.32 -7.72
N LEU A 33 -12.17 38.77 -8.65
CA LEU A 33 -11.91 38.41 -10.03
C LEU A 33 -12.53 39.50 -10.91
N ALA A 34 -11.81 40.05 -11.91
CA ALA A 34 -12.32 40.44 -13.25
C ALA A 34 -11.43 41.47 -14.00
N PHE A 35 -10.90 41.03 -15.14
CA PHE A 35 -11.05 41.52 -16.53
C PHE A 35 -10.94 43.00 -16.99
N PHE A 36 -10.38 43.13 -18.22
CA PHE A 36 -10.32 44.25 -19.20
C PHE A 36 -9.28 45.36 -18.93
N SER A 37 -8.62 46.04 -19.87
CA SER A 37 -8.51 46.08 -21.35
C SER A 37 -7.40 47.12 -21.72
N SER A 38 -6.73 46.94 -22.88
CA SER A 38 -5.98 47.89 -23.75
C SER A 38 -4.93 48.84 -23.12
N THR A 39 -3.77 49.15 -23.74
CA THR A 39 -3.61 49.76 -25.07
C THR A 39 -2.13 49.78 -25.46
N ALA A 40 -1.86 49.72 -26.77
CA ALA A 40 -0.56 49.64 -27.42
C ALA A 40 0.35 50.89 -27.32
N LYS A 41 1.65 50.67 -27.55
CA LYS A 41 2.71 51.50 -28.18
C LYS A 41 3.98 50.63 -28.18
N SER A 42 4.85 50.50 -29.19
CA SER A 42 5.12 51.24 -30.41
C SER A 42 5.93 50.32 -31.35
N LEU A 43 5.63 50.35 -32.65
CA LEU A 43 6.38 49.68 -33.71
C LEU A 43 7.72 50.39 -33.98
N ARG A 44 8.79 49.61 -34.19
CA ARG A 44 9.95 50.03 -34.98
C ARG A 44 10.14 49.02 -36.11
N ALA A 45 10.06 49.54 -37.34
CA ALA A 45 10.25 48.80 -38.57
C ALA A 45 11.73 48.42 -38.77
N LEU A 46 11.99 47.19 -39.19
CA LEU A 46 13.24 46.80 -39.83
C LEU A 46 12.98 46.25 -41.22
N LYS A 47 13.86 46.66 -42.13
CA LYS A 47 13.79 46.59 -43.58
C LYS A 47 13.78 45.16 -44.13
N THR A 48 13.05 45.00 -45.23
CA THR A 48 13.04 43.83 -46.11
C THR A 48 14.31 43.76 -46.97
N THR A 49 14.95 42.60 -47.02
CA THR A 49 15.81 42.19 -48.13
C THR A 49 15.28 40.87 -48.69
N ARG A 50 14.88 40.92 -49.97
CA ARG A 50 14.50 39.74 -50.77
C ARG A 50 15.77 38.94 -51.09
N GLY A 51 15.80 37.67 -50.68
CA GLY A 51 16.80 36.68 -51.09
C GLY A 51 16.13 35.33 -51.31
N ARG A 52 16.17 34.87 -52.56
CA ARG A 52 15.86 33.53 -53.12
C ARG A 52 15.41 32.44 -52.14
N GLY A 53 14.18 31.96 -52.33
CA GLY A 53 13.66 30.75 -51.69
C GLY A 53 14.37 29.49 -52.18
N SER A 54 14.87 28.72 -51.21
CA SER A 54 15.03 27.27 -51.31
C SER A 54 13.91 26.66 -50.48
N ALA A 55 13.13 25.77 -51.08
CA ALA A 55 12.06 25.04 -50.40
C ALA A 55 12.68 24.06 -49.39
N LEU A 56 12.76 24.45 -48.13
CA LEU A 56 12.99 23.52 -47.03
C LEU A 56 11.63 22.99 -46.60
N GLY A 57 11.33 21.76 -47.03
CA GLY A 57 10.19 21.01 -46.56
C GLY A 57 10.19 20.95 -45.04
N ALA A 58 9.06 21.31 -44.44
CA ALA A 58 8.80 21.05 -43.03
C ALA A 58 8.76 19.52 -42.85
N GLN A 59 9.87 18.96 -42.40
CA GLN A 59 9.95 17.57 -41.99
C GLN A 59 9.09 17.45 -40.73
N MET A 60 7.95 16.77 -40.83
CA MET A 60 7.15 16.42 -39.65
C MET A 60 8.05 15.66 -38.69
N ALA A 61 8.09 16.11 -37.43
CA ALA A 61 8.79 15.42 -36.37
C ALA A 61 8.33 13.96 -36.38
N SER A 62 9.30 13.06 -36.55
CA SER A 62 9.12 11.61 -36.52
C SER A 62 8.19 11.23 -35.37
N GLU A 63 7.07 10.58 -35.69
CA GLU A 63 6.28 9.85 -34.70
C GLU A 63 7.26 8.99 -33.92
N THR A 64 7.36 9.27 -32.62
CA THR A 64 8.16 8.46 -31.72
C THR A 64 7.48 7.10 -31.74
N ALA A 65 8.19 6.06 -32.20
CA ALA A 65 7.69 4.71 -32.23
C ALA A 65 7.09 4.37 -30.87
N LEU A 66 5.75 4.30 -30.79
CA LEU A 66 5.05 3.82 -29.63
C LEU A 66 5.54 2.39 -29.42
N LYS A 67 6.38 2.18 -28.39
CA LYS A 67 6.68 0.84 -27.89
C LYS A 67 5.33 0.14 -27.75
N THR A 68 5.17 -0.99 -28.44
CA THR A 68 3.98 -1.82 -28.38
C THR A 68 3.61 -1.99 -26.91
N PRO A 69 2.38 -1.64 -26.49
CA PRO A 69 2.01 -1.78 -25.09
C PRO A 69 2.18 -3.25 -24.70
N PHE A 70 3.09 -3.49 -23.76
CA PHE A 70 3.36 -4.82 -23.24
C PHE A 70 2.07 -5.33 -22.59
N LEU A 71 1.42 -6.32 -23.20
CA LEU A 71 0.31 -7.03 -22.57
C LEU A 71 0.92 -7.95 -21.51
N LEU A 72 0.82 -7.55 -20.24
CA LEU A 72 1.28 -8.38 -19.13
C LEU A 72 0.16 -9.37 -18.76
N ASP A 73 0.41 -10.65 -18.95
CA ASP A 73 -0.49 -11.73 -18.53
C ASP A 73 0.13 -12.50 -17.35
N PHE A 74 -0.72 -13.16 -16.57
CA PHE A 74 -0.32 -14.04 -15.47
C PHE A 74 -1.18 -15.29 -15.46
N GLU A 75 -0.61 -16.38 -14.97
CA GLU A 75 -1.32 -17.64 -14.77
C GLU A 75 -1.67 -17.82 -13.30
N THR A 76 -2.87 -18.36 -13.06
CA THR A 76 -3.32 -18.74 -11.72
C THR A 76 -4.27 -19.92 -11.85
N SER A 77 -4.05 -20.96 -11.04
CA SER A 77 -4.95 -22.10 -10.92
C SER A 77 -5.86 -22.01 -9.68
N VAL A 78 -5.58 -21.08 -8.76
CA VAL A 78 -6.34 -20.89 -7.52
C VAL A 78 -7.45 -19.85 -7.69
N PHE A 79 -7.15 -18.74 -8.36
CA PHE A 79 -8.08 -17.61 -8.47
C PHE A 79 -8.65 -17.49 -9.88
N LYS A 80 -9.85 -16.93 -9.97
CA LYS A 80 -10.45 -16.64 -11.27
C LYS A 80 -9.81 -15.38 -11.87
N LYS A 81 -9.16 -15.53 -13.02
CA LYS A 81 -8.69 -14.43 -13.86
C LYS A 81 -9.85 -13.90 -14.71
N ASP A 82 -10.12 -12.61 -14.63
CA ASP A 82 -11.09 -11.90 -15.47
C ASP A 82 -10.35 -10.98 -16.43
N ALA A 83 -10.81 -10.87 -17.68
CA ALA A 83 -10.35 -9.86 -18.63
C ALA A 83 -11.26 -8.61 -18.56
N ILE A 84 -10.65 -7.43 -18.58
CA ILE A 84 -11.34 -6.14 -18.73
C ILE A 84 -10.76 -5.41 -19.94
N SER A 85 -11.60 -4.71 -20.69
CA SER A 85 -11.14 -3.91 -21.83
C SER A 85 -11.15 -2.42 -21.46
N LEU A 86 -9.98 -1.79 -21.50
CA LEU A 86 -9.77 -0.38 -21.20
C LEU A 86 -9.16 0.30 -22.44
N ALA A 87 -9.91 1.21 -23.06
CA ALA A 87 -9.47 1.92 -24.27
C ALA A 87 -8.93 0.99 -25.38
N ASN A 88 -9.65 -0.11 -25.64
CA ASN A 88 -9.30 -1.17 -26.61
C ASN A 88 -8.00 -1.94 -26.26
N ARG A 89 -7.65 -2.00 -24.98
CA ARG A 89 -6.60 -2.88 -24.46
C ARG A 89 -7.19 -3.81 -23.43
N ASP A 90 -6.96 -5.10 -23.63
CA ASP A 90 -7.36 -6.09 -22.65
C ASP A 90 -6.33 -6.12 -21.52
N GLU A 91 -6.80 -6.04 -20.29
CA GLU A 91 -6.02 -6.18 -19.08
C GLU A 91 -6.63 -7.30 -18.24
N PHE A 92 -5.79 -8.05 -17.54
CA PHE A 92 -6.24 -9.14 -16.67
C PHE A 92 -6.26 -8.71 -15.21
N ILE A 93 -7.35 -9.04 -14.52
CA ILE A 93 -7.54 -8.73 -13.11
C ILE A 93 -8.01 -9.96 -12.34
N VAL A 94 -7.86 -9.91 -11.02
CA VAL A 94 -8.55 -10.79 -10.09
C VAL A 94 -9.47 -9.94 -9.24
N ARG A 95 -10.76 -10.29 -9.19
CA ARG A 95 -11.71 -9.61 -8.31
C ARG A 95 -11.58 -10.19 -6.91
N GLY A 96 -11.44 -9.31 -5.91
CA GLY A 96 -11.45 -9.71 -4.51
C GLY A 96 -12.86 -9.96 -3.98
N GLY A 97 -12.94 -10.55 -2.79
CA GLY A 97 -14.18 -10.83 -2.09
C GLY A 97 -13.93 -11.74 -0.89
N ARG A 98 -14.72 -11.61 0.17
CA ARG A 98 -14.58 -12.46 1.37
C ARG A 98 -14.88 -13.93 1.09
N ASP A 99 -15.75 -14.18 0.10
CA ASP A 99 -16.08 -15.51 -0.40
C ASP A 99 -14.86 -16.28 -0.94
N LEU A 100 -13.76 -15.57 -1.24
CA LEU A 100 -12.51 -16.15 -1.72
C LEU A 100 -11.55 -16.55 -0.58
N PHE A 101 -11.82 -16.21 0.69
CA PHE A 101 -10.89 -16.51 1.79
C PHE A 101 -10.64 -18.01 1.98
N LYS A 102 -11.60 -18.86 1.61
CA LYS A 102 -11.42 -20.32 1.58
C LYS A 102 -10.29 -20.81 0.67
N LEU A 103 -9.83 -19.98 -0.27
CA LEU A 103 -8.74 -20.28 -1.20
C LEU A 103 -7.37 -19.88 -0.65
N LEU A 104 -7.32 -19.13 0.44
CA LEU A 104 -6.07 -18.66 1.03
C LEU A 104 -5.13 -19.79 1.47
N PRO A 105 -5.59 -20.91 2.05
CA PRO A 105 -4.71 -22.03 2.38
C PRO A 105 -3.97 -22.59 1.16
N ASP A 106 -4.65 -22.69 0.02
CA ASP A 106 -4.02 -23.16 -1.24
C ASP A 106 -3.06 -22.10 -1.81
N ALA A 107 -3.43 -20.82 -1.71
CA ALA A 107 -2.62 -19.71 -2.17
C ALA A 107 -1.33 -19.52 -1.35
N PHE A 108 -1.40 -19.78 -0.03
CA PHE A 108 -0.29 -19.70 0.91
C PHE A 108 0.36 -21.07 1.18
N ASN A 109 0.18 -22.06 0.32
CA ASN A 109 0.78 -23.37 0.50
C ASN A 109 2.32 -23.26 0.64
N GLY A 110 2.86 -23.88 1.69
CA GLY A 110 4.29 -23.81 2.04
C GLY A 110 4.69 -22.59 2.87
N ILE A 111 3.76 -21.69 3.20
CA ILE A 111 3.98 -20.58 4.13
C ILE A 111 3.43 -20.98 5.50
N ASN A 112 4.27 -20.94 6.53
CA ASN A 112 3.84 -21.14 7.92
C ASN A 112 3.83 -19.82 8.69
N GLN A 113 4.74 -18.89 8.35
CA GLN A 113 4.83 -17.59 8.98
C GLN A 113 4.98 -16.46 7.96
N ILE A 114 4.14 -15.42 8.12
CA ILE A 114 4.22 -14.15 7.41
C ILE A 114 4.81 -13.10 8.37
N GLY A 115 6.00 -12.59 8.03
CA GLY A 115 6.69 -11.54 8.80
C GLY A 115 6.32 -10.16 8.29
N VAL A 116 5.58 -9.38 9.07
CA VAL A 116 5.25 -7.99 8.73
C VAL A 116 6.28 -7.05 9.37
N ILE A 117 7.15 -6.48 8.56
CA ILE A 117 8.30 -5.71 9.05
C ILE A 117 7.98 -4.22 9.02
N GLY A 118 7.93 -3.62 10.22
CA GLY A 118 7.60 -2.20 10.41
C GLY A 118 6.13 -1.95 10.77
N TRP A 119 5.90 -0.82 11.46
CA TRP A 119 4.58 -0.40 11.96
C TRP A 119 4.27 1.04 11.56
N GLY A 120 4.55 1.38 10.30
CA GLY A 120 4.25 2.69 9.72
C GLY A 120 2.79 2.82 9.30
N SER A 121 2.53 3.39 8.11
CA SER A 121 1.16 3.51 7.59
C SER A 121 0.58 2.15 7.14
N GLN A 122 1.34 1.39 6.34
CA GLN A 122 0.86 0.13 5.75
C GLN A 122 0.91 -1.05 6.73
N GLY A 123 1.95 -1.12 7.58
CA GLY A 123 2.18 -2.23 8.52
C GLY A 123 0.96 -2.61 9.38
N PRO A 124 0.37 -1.67 10.14
CA PRO A 124 -0.79 -1.95 10.99
C PRO A 124 -2.01 -2.44 10.20
N ALA A 125 -2.23 -1.87 9.01
CA ALA A 125 -3.39 -2.21 8.18
C ALA A 125 -3.26 -3.60 7.58
N GLN A 126 -2.12 -3.89 6.93
CA GLN A 126 -1.88 -5.17 6.29
C GLN A 126 -1.77 -6.31 7.32
N ALA A 127 -1.08 -6.11 8.44
CA ALA A 127 -0.96 -7.13 9.49
C ALA A 127 -2.34 -7.52 10.04
N GLN A 128 -3.19 -6.54 10.37
CA GLN A 128 -4.52 -6.82 10.91
C GLN A 128 -5.46 -7.44 9.86
N ASN A 129 -5.41 -6.97 8.61
CA ASN A 129 -6.23 -7.53 7.55
C ASN A 129 -5.84 -8.99 7.26
N LEU A 130 -4.54 -9.29 7.19
CA LEU A 130 -4.05 -10.67 6.99
C LEU A 130 -4.46 -11.57 8.15
N ARG A 131 -4.25 -11.13 9.39
CA ARG A 131 -4.66 -11.90 10.57
C ARG A 131 -6.16 -12.20 10.55
N ASP A 132 -6.98 -11.19 10.27
CA ASP A 132 -8.44 -11.34 10.23
C ASP A 132 -8.87 -12.30 9.09
N SER A 133 -8.30 -12.17 7.89
CA SER A 133 -8.63 -13.03 6.74
C SER A 133 -8.18 -14.47 6.95
N LEU A 134 -6.98 -14.70 7.50
CA LEU A 134 -6.46 -16.04 7.78
C LEU A 134 -7.28 -16.73 8.89
N ALA A 135 -7.71 -15.99 9.91
CA ALA A 135 -8.60 -16.51 10.94
C ALA A 135 -9.97 -16.93 10.36
N GLU A 136 -10.54 -16.12 9.45
CA GLU A 136 -11.79 -16.44 8.76
C GLU A 136 -11.63 -17.66 7.82
N ALA A 137 -10.47 -17.79 7.17
CA ALA A 137 -10.09 -18.94 6.37
C ALA A 137 -9.75 -20.20 7.20
N LYS A 138 -9.69 -20.09 8.54
CA LYS A 138 -9.24 -21.14 9.48
C LYS A 138 -7.85 -21.67 9.16
N SER A 139 -6.97 -20.79 8.69
CA SER A 139 -5.55 -21.08 8.45
C SER A 139 -4.77 -20.98 9.76
N ASP A 140 -3.74 -21.82 9.88
CA ASP A 140 -2.77 -21.91 10.97
C ASP A 140 -1.54 -21.00 10.76
N ILE A 141 -1.51 -20.23 9.67
CA ILE A 141 -0.41 -19.31 9.35
C ILE A 141 -0.30 -18.20 10.39
N VAL A 142 0.92 -18.01 10.90
CA VAL A 142 1.22 -16.98 11.90
C VAL A 142 1.58 -15.67 11.21
N VAL A 143 0.87 -14.59 11.53
CA VAL A 143 1.25 -13.23 11.17
C VAL A 143 2.07 -12.63 12.31
N LYS A 144 3.39 -12.52 12.13
CA LYS A 144 4.33 -11.99 13.14
C LYS A 144 4.86 -10.62 12.73
N VAL A 145 4.77 -9.65 13.64
CA VAL A 145 5.25 -8.28 13.42
C VAL A 145 6.69 -8.15 13.90
N GLY A 146 7.57 -7.66 13.04
CA GLY A 146 8.98 -7.43 13.36
C GLY A 146 9.28 -5.94 13.49
N LEU A 147 9.75 -5.51 14.67
CA LEU A 147 10.12 -4.12 14.94
C LEU A 147 11.58 -4.03 15.43
N ARG A 148 12.24 -2.92 15.08
CA ARG A 148 13.58 -2.62 15.61
C ARG A 148 13.54 -2.47 17.13
N LYS A 149 14.57 -2.93 17.84
CA LYS A 149 14.72 -2.71 19.28
C LYS A 149 14.52 -1.24 19.65
N GLY A 150 13.74 -1.00 20.71
CA GLY A 150 13.39 0.35 21.17
C GLY A 150 12.40 1.10 20.27
N SER A 151 11.72 0.43 19.33
CA SER A 151 10.65 1.06 18.55
C SER A 151 9.53 1.57 19.46
N ARG A 152 9.06 2.79 19.21
CA ARG A 152 7.91 3.36 19.93
C ARG A 152 6.61 2.62 19.62
N SER A 153 6.56 1.92 18.48
CA SER A 153 5.37 1.23 17.99
C SER A 153 5.13 -0.15 18.60
N PHE A 154 5.98 -0.63 19.51
CA PHE A 154 5.70 -1.87 20.26
C PHE A 154 4.37 -1.77 21.02
N ALA A 155 4.10 -0.64 21.68
CA ALA A 155 2.86 -0.43 22.41
C ALA A 155 1.64 -0.44 21.47
N GLU A 156 1.76 0.15 20.28
CA GLU A 156 0.68 0.19 19.28
C GLU A 156 0.42 -1.21 18.69
N ALA A 157 1.47 -1.98 18.42
CA ALA A 157 1.34 -3.37 17.95
C ALA A 157 0.65 -4.25 19.00
N ARG A 158 1.03 -4.12 20.29
CA ARG A 158 0.36 -4.80 21.41
C ARG A 158 -1.10 -4.39 21.55
N ALA A 159 -1.40 -3.10 21.43
CA ALA A 159 -2.79 -2.62 21.45
C ALA A 159 -3.63 -3.18 20.28
N ALA A 160 -2.99 -3.48 19.16
CA ALA A 160 -3.63 -4.14 18.02
C ALA A 160 -3.72 -5.68 18.17
N GLY A 161 -3.21 -6.27 19.26
CA GLY A 161 -3.25 -7.70 19.56
C GLY A 161 -2.03 -8.50 19.11
N PHE A 162 -0.97 -7.84 18.64
CA PHE A 162 0.30 -8.49 18.32
C PHE A 162 1.21 -8.42 19.54
N THR A 163 1.58 -9.56 20.12
CA THR A 163 2.31 -9.60 21.40
C THR A 163 3.45 -10.61 21.38
N GLU A 164 4.42 -10.43 22.26
CA GLU A 164 5.51 -11.37 22.44
C GLU A 164 5.00 -12.72 22.98
N GLU A 165 3.99 -12.69 23.85
CA GLU A 165 3.46 -13.88 24.54
C GLU A 165 2.75 -14.85 23.59
N ASN A 166 2.03 -14.33 22.59
CA ASN A 166 1.40 -15.15 21.56
C ASN A 166 2.31 -15.37 20.33
N GLY A 167 3.58 -14.97 20.41
CA GLY A 167 4.56 -15.17 19.35
C GLY A 167 4.35 -14.32 18.09
N THR A 168 3.49 -13.30 18.14
CA THR A 168 3.13 -12.47 16.97
C THR A 168 3.80 -11.09 16.95
N LEU A 169 4.69 -10.79 17.90
CA LEU A 169 5.52 -9.59 17.92
C LEU A 169 6.95 -9.94 18.34
N GLY A 170 7.95 -9.36 17.68
CA GLY A 170 9.36 -9.60 18.00
C GLY A 170 10.34 -8.64 17.34
N ASP A 171 11.63 -8.97 17.45
CA ASP A 171 12.69 -8.23 16.77
C ASP A 171 12.57 -8.37 15.24
N ILE A 172 12.92 -7.31 14.54
CA ILE A 172 12.92 -7.26 13.07
C ILE A 172 13.69 -8.41 12.43
N TYR A 173 14.94 -8.66 12.82
CA TYR A 173 15.79 -9.64 12.13
C TYR A 173 15.43 -11.07 12.53
N GLU A 174 15.03 -11.28 13.79
CA GLU A 174 14.45 -12.56 14.23
C GLU A 174 13.19 -12.91 13.43
N THR A 175 12.31 -11.93 13.23
CA THR A 175 11.09 -12.12 12.45
C THR A 175 11.40 -12.44 11.00
N ILE A 176 12.36 -11.72 10.38
CA ILE A 176 12.82 -12.00 9.01
C ILE A 176 13.35 -13.44 8.88
N SER A 177 14.22 -13.86 9.80
CA SER A 177 14.80 -15.21 9.76
C SER A 177 13.80 -16.32 10.08
N GLY A 178 12.71 -16.02 10.78
CA GLY A 178 11.64 -16.96 11.09
C GLY A 178 10.57 -17.10 10.01
N SER A 179 10.48 -16.15 9.07
CA SER A 179 9.36 -16.09 8.12
C SER A 179 9.65 -16.75 6.77
N ASP A 180 8.60 -17.29 6.17
CA ASP A 180 8.63 -17.87 4.81
C ASP A 180 8.21 -16.81 3.77
N LEU A 181 7.34 -15.88 4.18
CA LEU A 181 7.01 -14.64 3.47
C LEU A 181 7.33 -13.43 4.35
N VAL A 182 8.17 -12.52 3.88
CA VAL A 182 8.55 -11.27 4.57
C VAL A 182 7.93 -10.08 3.85
N LEU A 183 7.02 -9.37 4.49
CA LEU A 183 6.46 -8.11 4.00
C LEU A 183 7.29 -6.93 4.52
N LEU A 184 8.08 -6.31 3.64
CA LEU A 184 8.95 -5.20 4.00
C LEU A 184 8.21 -3.86 3.93
N LEU A 185 7.64 -3.43 5.07
CA LEU A 185 6.76 -2.26 5.19
C LEU A 185 7.39 -1.13 6.03
N ILE A 186 8.72 -1.08 6.07
CA ILE A 186 9.50 0.04 6.60
C ILE A 186 9.61 1.16 5.55
N SER A 187 10.03 2.35 5.98
CA SER A 187 10.26 3.48 5.07
C SER A 187 11.27 3.14 3.97
N ASP A 188 11.03 3.62 2.75
CA ASP A 188 11.90 3.46 1.58
C ASP A 188 13.39 3.76 1.88
N ALA A 189 13.70 4.85 2.57
CA ALA A 189 15.06 5.18 2.99
C ALA A 189 15.69 4.08 3.87
N ALA A 190 14.94 3.57 4.84
CA ALA A 190 15.40 2.47 5.68
C ALA A 190 15.58 1.16 4.88
N GLN A 191 14.82 0.93 3.81
CA GLN A 191 15.06 -0.21 2.91
C GLN A 191 16.42 -0.06 2.20
N ALA A 192 16.70 1.11 1.64
CA ALA A 192 18.00 1.40 1.01
C ALA A 192 19.17 1.27 1.98
N ASP A 193 19.02 1.71 3.24
CA ASP A 193 20.12 1.65 4.22
C ASP A 193 20.36 0.25 4.79
N ASN A 194 19.39 -0.67 4.69
CA ASN A 194 19.42 -1.94 5.41
C ASN A 194 19.23 -3.19 4.54
N TYR A 195 19.12 -3.06 3.21
CA TYR A 195 18.80 -4.19 2.33
C TYR A 195 19.79 -5.35 2.48
N GLU A 196 21.08 -5.07 2.64
CA GLU A 196 22.11 -6.11 2.79
C GLU A 196 21.85 -6.98 4.03
N LYS A 197 21.56 -6.33 5.15
CA LYS A 197 21.29 -7.03 6.40
C LYS A 197 19.97 -7.78 6.33
N ILE A 198 18.94 -7.19 5.72
CA ILE A 198 17.65 -7.86 5.48
C ILE A 198 17.87 -9.13 4.67
N PHE A 199 18.55 -9.04 3.52
CA PHE A 199 18.85 -10.17 2.65
C PHE A 199 19.67 -11.25 3.35
N SER A 200 20.65 -10.86 4.17
CA SER A 200 21.47 -11.81 4.94
C SER A 200 20.68 -12.61 5.98
N CYS A 201 19.57 -12.06 6.48
CA CYS A 201 18.73 -12.71 7.49
C CYS A 201 17.62 -13.57 6.88
N MET A 202 17.30 -13.41 5.59
CA MET A 202 16.22 -14.16 4.94
C MET A 202 16.57 -15.64 4.80
N LYS A 203 15.57 -16.52 4.98
CA LYS A 203 15.76 -17.94 4.72
C LYS A 203 16.01 -18.17 3.23
N PRO A 204 16.88 -19.12 2.86
CA PRO A 204 16.93 -19.60 1.48
C PRO A 204 15.55 -20.06 1.01
N ASN A 205 15.20 -19.74 -0.23
CA ASN A 205 13.91 -20.03 -0.87
C ASN A 205 12.68 -19.36 -0.22
N SER A 206 12.86 -18.43 0.72
CA SER A 206 11.78 -17.58 1.22
C SER A 206 11.42 -16.47 0.23
N ILE A 207 10.37 -15.72 0.54
CA ILE A 207 9.77 -14.75 -0.38
C ILE A 207 9.79 -13.37 0.27
N LEU A 208 10.29 -12.37 -0.47
CA LEU A 208 10.23 -10.96 -0.13
C LEU A 208 9.02 -10.33 -0.82
N GLY A 209 8.08 -9.82 -0.03
CA GLY A 209 6.96 -9.01 -0.47
C GLY A 209 7.20 -7.52 -0.21
N LEU A 210 7.03 -6.72 -1.25
CA LEU A 210 7.11 -5.26 -1.19
C LEU A 210 5.72 -4.63 -1.41
N SER A 211 5.49 -3.42 -0.88
CA SER A 211 4.32 -2.61 -1.26
C SER A 211 4.64 -1.39 -2.11
N HIS A 212 5.90 -1.27 -2.54
CA HIS A 212 6.35 -0.26 -3.47
C HIS A 212 7.63 -0.74 -4.18
N GLY A 213 7.88 -0.28 -5.41
CA GLY A 213 9.04 -0.67 -6.21
C GLY A 213 10.34 0.09 -5.89
N PHE A 214 10.38 0.85 -4.79
CA PHE A 214 11.52 1.75 -4.48
C PHE A 214 12.84 0.97 -4.38
N LEU A 215 12.85 -0.14 -3.64
CA LEU A 215 14.06 -0.92 -3.42
C LEU A 215 14.65 -1.46 -4.72
N LEU A 216 13.80 -1.91 -5.67
CA LEU A 216 14.27 -2.33 -6.99
C LEU A 216 14.97 -1.17 -7.73
N GLY A 217 14.34 0.01 -7.76
CA GLY A 217 14.94 1.19 -8.39
C GLY A 217 16.26 1.62 -7.72
N HIS A 218 16.33 1.52 -6.39
CA HIS A 218 17.56 1.79 -5.64
C HIS A 218 18.67 0.79 -6.01
N LEU A 219 18.41 -0.52 -5.97
CA LEU A 219 19.38 -1.55 -6.33
C LEU A 219 19.89 -1.35 -7.76
N GLN A 220 18.99 -1.09 -8.72
CA GLN A 220 19.36 -0.81 -10.10
C GLN A 220 20.26 0.43 -10.23
N SER A 221 20.02 1.47 -9.44
CA SER A 221 20.83 2.71 -9.46
C SER A 221 22.29 2.49 -9.03
N ILE A 222 22.55 1.44 -8.24
CA ILE A 222 23.89 1.05 -7.78
C ILE A 222 24.41 -0.20 -8.52
N GLY A 223 23.75 -0.63 -9.59
CA GLY A 223 24.16 -1.77 -10.41
C GLY A 223 23.97 -3.14 -9.75
N LEU A 224 23.06 -3.23 -8.77
CA LEU A 224 22.71 -4.46 -8.06
C LEU A 224 21.28 -4.92 -8.40
N ASP A 225 20.96 -6.15 -7.98
CA ASP A 225 19.63 -6.75 -8.07
C ASP A 225 19.38 -7.60 -6.81
N PHE A 226 18.17 -8.11 -6.64
CA PHE A 226 17.82 -8.98 -5.51
C PHE A 226 18.62 -10.30 -5.52
N PRO A 227 18.86 -10.91 -4.34
CA PRO A 227 19.50 -12.22 -4.23
C PRO A 227 18.76 -13.28 -5.05
N LYS A 228 19.49 -14.15 -5.75
CA LYS A 228 18.90 -15.19 -6.64
C LYS A 228 18.24 -16.36 -5.93
N ASN A 229 18.41 -16.47 -4.61
CA ASN A 229 17.88 -17.55 -3.78
C ASN A 229 16.60 -17.17 -2.99
N ILE A 230 15.94 -16.05 -3.32
CA ILE A 230 14.65 -15.65 -2.71
C ILE A 230 13.60 -15.35 -3.79
N GLY A 231 12.32 -15.57 -3.51
CA GLY A 231 11.23 -15.06 -4.35
C GLY A 231 11.07 -13.56 -4.11
N VAL A 232 10.74 -12.78 -5.15
CA VAL A 232 10.49 -11.34 -5.00
C VAL A 232 9.17 -10.98 -5.65
N ILE A 233 8.24 -10.50 -4.83
CA ILE A 233 6.90 -10.10 -5.22
C ILE A 233 6.59 -8.70 -4.70
N ALA A 234 5.58 -8.07 -5.29
CA ALA A 234 5.02 -6.84 -4.76
C ALA A 234 3.50 -6.88 -4.78
N VAL A 235 2.88 -6.36 -3.73
CA VAL A 235 1.45 -6.05 -3.64
C VAL A 235 1.32 -4.62 -3.12
N CYS A 236 0.83 -3.74 -4.00
CA CYS A 236 0.89 -2.29 -3.83
C CYS A 236 -0.54 -1.70 -3.75
N PRO A 237 -1.10 -1.51 -2.54
CA PRO A 237 -2.38 -0.83 -2.37
C PRO A 237 -2.36 0.59 -2.92
N LYS A 238 -3.36 0.95 -3.71
CA LYS A 238 -3.55 2.29 -4.30
C LYS A 238 -4.27 3.24 -3.34
N GLY A 239 -3.84 3.20 -2.08
CA GLY A 239 -4.41 3.98 -0.99
C GLY A 239 -3.53 3.97 0.26
N MET A 240 -3.75 4.95 1.12
CA MET A 240 -3.06 5.04 2.41
C MET A 240 -3.46 3.88 3.34
N GLY A 241 -2.55 3.45 4.20
CA GLY A 241 -2.78 2.33 5.12
C GLY A 241 -4.04 2.46 5.99
N PRO A 242 -4.37 3.63 6.59
CA PRO A 242 -5.62 3.80 7.31
C PRO A 242 -6.87 3.50 6.47
N SER A 243 -6.87 3.86 5.18
CA SER A 243 -7.97 3.55 4.26
C SER A 243 -8.04 2.05 3.94
N VAL A 244 -6.89 1.38 3.81
CA VAL A 244 -6.79 -0.08 3.62
C VAL A 244 -7.48 -0.82 4.78
N ARG A 245 -7.21 -0.42 6.03
CA ARG A 245 -7.86 -1.04 7.20
C ARG A 245 -9.34 -0.68 7.28
N ARG A 246 -9.67 0.60 7.16
CA ARG A 246 -11.06 1.10 7.31
C ARG A 246 -12.01 0.42 6.32
N LEU A 247 -11.63 0.39 5.03
CA LEU A 247 -12.48 -0.20 4.00
C LEU A 247 -12.56 -1.73 4.12
N TYR A 248 -11.49 -2.41 4.56
CA TYR A 248 -11.54 -3.84 4.86
C TYR A 248 -12.55 -4.16 5.99
N VAL A 249 -12.56 -3.34 7.05
CA VAL A 249 -13.52 -3.50 8.15
C VAL A 249 -14.95 -3.24 7.67
N GLN A 250 -15.18 -2.19 6.88
CA GLN A 250 -16.47 -1.95 6.23
C GLN A 250 -16.87 -3.13 5.31
N GLY A 251 -15.88 -3.78 4.69
CA GLY A 251 -16.07 -4.95 3.84
C GLY A 251 -16.53 -6.20 4.57
N LYS A 252 -16.63 -6.21 5.90
CA LYS A 252 -17.31 -7.28 6.67
C LYS A 252 -18.81 -7.32 6.40
N GLU A 253 -19.42 -6.16 6.18
CA GLU A 253 -20.85 -6.03 5.92
C GLU A 253 -21.16 -5.88 4.43
N ILE A 254 -20.22 -5.27 3.67
CA ILE A 254 -20.40 -4.99 2.24
C ILE A 254 -19.33 -5.74 1.44
N ASN A 255 -19.69 -6.87 0.83
CA ASN A 255 -18.71 -7.63 0.04
C ASN A 255 -18.10 -6.77 -1.07
N GLY A 256 -16.79 -6.87 -1.26
CA GLY A 256 -16.03 -6.10 -2.24
C GLY A 256 -15.55 -4.70 -1.79
N ALA A 257 -15.85 -4.25 -0.56
CA ALA A 257 -15.27 -3.01 -0.05
C ALA A 257 -13.79 -3.22 0.34
N GLY A 258 -12.90 -2.44 -0.26
CA GLY A 258 -11.45 -2.52 -0.07
C GLY A 258 -10.71 -1.42 -0.83
N ILE A 259 -9.38 -1.48 -0.82
CA ILE A 259 -8.53 -0.63 -1.66
C ILE A 259 -8.01 -1.49 -2.81
N ASN A 260 -8.13 -0.98 -4.04
CA ASN A 260 -7.53 -1.63 -5.21
C ASN A 260 -6.01 -1.71 -5.05
N SER A 261 -5.43 -2.81 -5.49
CA SER A 261 -3.99 -3.05 -5.45
C SER A 261 -3.50 -3.46 -6.83
N SER A 262 -2.25 -3.15 -7.17
CA SER A 262 -1.54 -3.87 -8.23
C SER A 262 -0.56 -4.85 -7.62
N PHE A 263 -0.23 -5.90 -8.35
CA PHE A 263 0.84 -6.81 -7.96
C PHE A 263 1.93 -6.88 -9.02
N ALA A 264 3.08 -7.39 -8.64
CA ALA A 264 4.17 -7.72 -9.53
C ALA A 264 4.90 -8.98 -9.03
N VAL A 265 5.43 -9.76 -9.97
CA VAL A 265 6.33 -10.88 -9.68
C VAL A 265 7.65 -10.54 -10.37
N HIS A 266 8.69 -10.27 -9.57
CA HIS A 266 10.02 -9.89 -10.09
C HIS A 266 10.93 -11.10 -10.23
N GLN A 267 10.93 -11.98 -9.23
CA GLN A 267 11.75 -13.20 -9.25
C GLN A 267 10.93 -14.41 -8.80
N VAL A 268 10.85 -15.40 -9.68
CA VAL A 268 10.18 -16.68 -9.44
C VAL A 268 11.21 -17.73 -9.04
N LEU A 269 11.02 -18.37 -7.87
CA LEU A 269 11.79 -19.55 -7.47
C LEU A 269 11.03 -20.86 -7.71
N SER A 270 9.70 -20.80 -7.67
CA SER A 270 8.80 -21.91 -7.93
C SER A 270 7.43 -21.38 -8.36
N GLU A 271 6.67 -22.19 -9.10
CA GLU A 271 5.33 -21.87 -9.63
C GLU A 271 4.26 -21.32 -8.63
N PRO A 272 4.28 -21.56 -7.30
CA PRO A 272 3.25 -21.03 -6.39
C PRO A 272 3.24 -19.51 -6.23
N LEU A 273 4.28 -18.79 -6.69
CA LEU A 273 4.47 -17.36 -6.41
C LEU A 273 3.36 -16.46 -6.96
N PHE A 274 2.73 -16.82 -8.08
CA PHE A 274 1.59 -16.08 -8.60
C PHE A 274 0.36 -16.24 -7.70
N HIS A 275 0.08 -17.45 -7.20
CA HIS A 275 -1.03 -17.68 -6.27
C HIS A 275 -0.80 -16.94 -4.97
N LEU A 276 0.44 -16.92 -4.50
CA LEU A 276 0.82 -16.18 -3.30
C LEU A 276 0.58 -14.68 -3.44
N CYS A 277 0.97 -14.08 -4.58
CA CYS A 277 0.69 -12.66 -4.85
C CYS A 277 -0.80 -12.38 -4.83
N VAL A 278 -1.59 -13.23 -5.49
CA VAL A 278 -3.04 -13.02 -5.60
C VAL A 278 -3.75 -13.30 -4.27
N GLY A 279 -3.28 -14.24 -3.46
CA GLY A 279 -3.79 -14.46 -2.11
C GLY A 279 -3.42 -13.36 -1.12
N LEU A 280 -2.31 -12.66 -1.37
CA LEU A 280 -1.87 -11.51 -0.58
C LEU A 280 -2.63 -10.21 -0.93
N LEU A 281 -3.12 -10.09 -2.17
CA LEU A 281 -3.91 -8.95 -2.68
C LEU A 281 -5.26 -8.80 -1.97
#